data_AF-R6N0M8-F1
#
_entry.id   AF-R6N0M8-F1
#
_cell.length_a   1.000
_cell.length_b   1.000
_cell.length_c   1.000
_cell.angle_alpha   90.00
_cell.angle_beta   90.00
_cell.angle_gamma   90.00
#
_symmetry.space_group_name_H-M   'P 1'
#
loop_
_entity.id
_entity.type
_entity.pdbx_description
1 polymer ?
#
loop_
_entity_poly.entity_id
_entity_poly.type
_entity_poly.pdbx_seq_one_letter_code
_entity_poly.pdbx_strand_id
1 'polypeptide(L)' 'MNNVIIKNDVKIENMIYEIRGKQVMLDSDLAKLYNVETKRINEAVKNNIEKFPERYCFKLTDDESNNLLVEIFDQKINTD' A
#
# COMPACT_ATOMS: atom_id res chain seq x y z
N MET A 1 18.78 -14.54 -4.08
CA MET A 1 17.45 -14.50 -3.44
C MET A 1 17.45 -13.30 -2.50
N ASN A 2 16.63 -12.29 -2.77
CA ASN A 2 16.51 -11.14 -1.88
C ASN A 2 15.70 -11.59 -0.67
N ASN A 3 16.35 -11.73 0.49
CA ASN A 3 15.67 -11.98 1.75
C ASN A 3 14.97 -10.68 2.14
N VAL A 4 13.65 -10.63 1.98
CA VAL A 4 12.84 -9.57 2.55
C VAL A 4 12.88 -9.78 4.06
N ILE A 5 13.70 -8.99 4.77
CA ILE A 5 13.77 -9.00 6.23
C ILE A 5 12.53 -8.27 6.73
N ILE A 6 11.42 -9.00 6.85
CA ILE A 6 10.22 -8.50 7.49
C ILE A 6 10.57 -8.40 8.98
N LYS A 7 10.73 -7.18 9.49
CA LYS A 7 10.87 -6.95 10.95
C LYS A 7 9.66 -7.60 11.63
N ASN A 8 9.91 -8.40 12.66
CA ASN A 8 8.89 -9.15 13.40
C ASN A 8 7.77 -8.26 14.01
N ASP A 9 7.93 -6.94 14.03
CA ASP A 9 6.95 -5.96 14.54
C ASP A 9 6.00 -5.41 13.47
N VAL A 10 6.17 -5.75 12.20
CA VAL A 10 5.31 -5.28 11.12
C VAL A 10 4.12 -6.24 10.93
N LYS A 11 2.95 -5.81 11.41
CA LYS A 11 1.66 -6.48 11.16
C LYS A 11 1.17 -6.19 9.75
N ILE A 12 1.43 -7.12 8.82
CA ILE A 12 1.02 -7.00 7.41
C ILE A 12 -0.49 -6.85 7.30
N GLU A 13 -1.24 -7.51 8.17
CA GLU A 13 -2.70 -7.44 8.23
C GLU A 13 -3.23 -6.01 8.38
N ASN A 14 -2.50 -5.13 9.09
CA ASN A 14 -2.88 -3.73 9.28
C ASN A 14 -2.56 -2.84 8.06
N MET A 15 -1.91 -3.39 7.04
CA MET A 15 -1.54 -2.71 5.80
C MET A 15 -2.39 -3.17 4.61
N ILE A 16 -3.36 -4.06 4.86
CA ILE A 16 -4.28 -4.56 3.85
C ILE A 16 -5.63 -3.84 4.00
N TYR A 17 -6.06 -3.21 2.92
CA TYR A 17 -7.31 -2.47 2.82
C TYR A 17 -8.21 -3.13 1.78
N GLU A 18 -9.53 -2.95 1.89
CA GLU A 18 -10.47 -3.42 0.87
C GLU A 18 -10.93 -2.26 -0.01
N ILE A 19 -10.55 -2.28 -1.29
CA ILE A 19 -10.93 -1.24 -2.25
C ILE A 19 -11.46 -1.91 -3.52
N ARG A 20 -12.67 -1.52 -3.95
CA ARG A 20 -13.40 -2.15 -5.08
C ARG A 20 -13.53 -3.68 -4.92
N GLY A 21 -13.71 -4.16 -3.70
CA GLY A 21 -13.79 -5.61 -3.38
C GLY A 21 -12.47 -6.37 -3.56
N LYS A 22 -11.33 -5.67 -3.56
CA LYS A 22 -9.99 -6.25 -3.65
C LYS A 22 -9.18 -5.88 -2.42
N GLN A 23 -8.43 -6.86 -1.90
CA GLN A 23 -7.39 -6.61 -0.91
C GLN A 23 -6.21 -5.91 -1.56
N VAL A 24 -5.86 -4.73 -1.06
CA VAL A 24 -4.80 -3.88 -1.60
C VAL A 24 -3.92 -3.35 -0.49
N MET A 25 -2.67 -3.04 -0.83
CA MET A 25 -1.72 -2.37 0.06
C MET A 25 -1.33 -1.04 -0.55
N LEU A 26 -1.27 0.01 0.26
CA LEU A 26 -0.81 1.33 -0.19
C LEU A 26 0.68 1.28 -0.54
N ASP A 27 1.08 2.10 -1.52
CA ASP A 27 2.48 2.22 -1.92
C ASP A 27 3.38 2.69 -0.76
N SER A 28 2.84 3.47 0.17
CA SER A 28 3.50 3.90 1.40
C SER A 28 3.76 2.74 2.38
N ASP A 29 2.82 1.81 2.53
CA ASP A 29 3.00 0.63 3.38
C ASP A 29 3.92 -0.39 2.71
N LEU A 30 3.81 -0.55 1.40
CA LEU A 30 4.74 -1.35 0.60
C LEU A 30 6.18 -0.82 0.74
N ALA A 31 6.36 0.50 0.67
CA ALA A 31 7.65 1.16 0.86
C ALA A 31 8.25 0.87 2.24
N LYS A 32 7.43 0.88 3.31
CA LYS A 32 7.88 0.48 4.66
C LYS A 32 8.32 -0.98 4.71
N LEU A 33 7.55 -1.89 4.11
CA LEU A 33 7.86 -3.33 4.11
C LEU A 33 9.19 -3.64 3.41
N TYR A 34 9.47 -2.95 2.30
CA TYR A 34 10.72 -3.09 1.56
C TYR A 34 11.84 -2.15 2.04
N ASN A 35 11.57 -1.32 3.05
CA ASN A 35 12.50 -0.31 3.58
C ASN A 35 13.08 0.59 2.47
N VAL A 36 12.20 1.07 1.58
CA VAL A 36 12.51 2.00 0.49
C VAL A 36 11.61 3.23 0.59
N GLU A 37 11.91 4.27 -0.18
CA GLU A 37 11.00 5.40 -0.32
C GLU A 37 9.84 5.06 -1.28
N THR A 38 8.64 5.58 -1.01
CA THR A 38 7.48 5.47 -1.89
C THR A 38 7.79 5.95 -3.32
N LYS A 39 8.63 6.98 -3.46
CA LYS A 39 9.11 7.46 -4.76
C LYS A 39 9.80 6.35 -5.58
N ARG A 40 10.57 5.47 -4.95
CA ARG A 40 11.26 4.36 -5.62
C ARG A 40 10.29 3.31 -6.15
N ILE A 41 9.23 3.02 -5.41
CA ILE A 41 8.14 2.16 -5.87
C ILE A 41 7.46 2.78 -7.10
N ASN A 42 7.11 4.06 -7.02
CA ASN A 42 6.44 4.76 -8.11
C ASN A 42 7.33 4.90 -9.37
N GLU A 43 8.64 5.12 -9.20
CA GLU A 43 9.63 5.07 -10.29
C GLU A 43 9.68 3.68 -10.93
N ALA A 44 9.72 2.61 -10.13
CA ALA A 44 9.77 1.24 -10.64
C ALA A 44 8.52 0.87 -11.46
N VAL A 45 7.33 1.25 -10.99
CA VAL A 45 6.06 1.07 -11.70
C VAL A 45 6.06 1.87 -13.00
N LYS A 46 6.41 3.15 -12.95
CA LYS A 46 6.44 4.03 -14.12
C LYS A 46 7.42 3.53 -15.19
N ASN A 47 8.60 3.08 -14.79
CA ASN A 47 9.64 2.61 -15.72
C ASN A 47 9.34 1.22 -16.30
N ASN A 48 8.46 0.44 -15.67
CA ASN A 48 8.14 -0.93 -16.09
C ASN A 48 6.62 -1.14 -16.18
N ILE A 49 5.87 -0.17 -16.70
CA ILE A 49 4.40 -0.18 -16.65
C ILE A 49 3.79 -1.45 -17.28
N GLU A 50 4.45 -2.03 -18.28
CA GLU A 50 4.07 -3.30 -18.93
C GLU A 50 4.06 -4.50 -17.95
N LYS A 51 4.88 -4.45 -16.90
CA LYS A 51 4.94 -5.47 -15.83
C LYS A 51 3.91 -5.25 -14.73
N PHE A 52 3.26 -4.08 -14.70
CA PHE A 52 2.28 -3.69 -13.69
C PHE A 52 0.90 -3.38 -14.31
N PRO A 53 0.23 -4.38 -14.91
CA PRO A 53 -1.15 -4.20 -15.36
C PRO A 53 -2.08 -3.85 -14.19
N GLU A 54 -3.25 -3.29 -14.52
CA GLU A 54 -4.24 -2.74 -13.57
C GLU A 54 -4.66 -3.71 -12.45
N ARG A 55 -4.53 -5.02 -12.69
CA ARG A 55 -4.77 -6.04 -11.66
C ARG A 55 -3.76 -6.03 -10.50
N TYR A 56 -2.56 -5.48 -10.69
CA TYR A 56 -1.51 -5.42 -9.66
C TYR A 56 -1.38 -4.05 -9.01
N CYS A 57 -1.55 -2.98 -9.79
CA CYS A 57 -1.56 -1.62 -9.27
C CYS A 57 -2.58 -0.79 -10.03
N PHE A 58 -3.23 0.10 -9.31
CA PHE A 58 -4.11 1.10 -9.90
C PHE A 58 -4.05 2.35 -9.03
N LYS A 59 -4.40 3.49 -9.62
CA LYS A 59 -4.57 4.73 -8.86
C LYS A 59 -5.97 4.79 -8.30
N LEU A 60 -6.07 5.16 -7.03
CA LEU A 60 -7.34 5.51 -6.42
C LEU A 60 -7.88 6.79 -7.07
N THR A 61 -9.19 6.87 -7.15
CA THR A 61 -9.88 8.14 -7.38
C THR A 61 -9.76 9.04 -6.15
N ASP A 62 -10.05 10.33 -6.31
CA ASP A 62 -10.03 11.27 -5.20
C ASP A 62 -11.03 10.87 -4.11
N ASP A 63 -12.22 10.40 -4.49
CA ASP A 63 -13.25 9.92 -3.54
C ASP A 63 -12.80 8.68 -2.77
N GLU A 64 -12.20 7.70 -3.45
CA GLU A 64 -11.65 6.50 -2.80
C GLU A 64 -10.52 6.84 -1.84
N SER A 65 -9.66 7.79 -2.23
CA SER A 65 -8.57 8.26 -1.40
C SER A 65 -9.10 8.94 -0.13
N ASN A 66 -10.12 9.78 -0.26
CA ASN A 66 -10.75 10.45 0.87
C ASN A 66 -11.44 9.46 1.81
N ASN A 67 -12.19 8.49 1.26
CA ASN A 67 -12.86 7.46 2.07
C ASN A 67 -11.86 6.61 2.83
N LEU A 68 -10.77 6.20 2.17
CA LEU A 68 -9.71 5.43 2.80
C LEU A 68 -9.01 6.20 3.92
N LEU A 69 -8.77 7.50 3.72
CA LEU A 69 -8.20 8.34 4.77
C LEU A 69 -9.10 8.37 6.01
N VAL A 70 -10.41 8.59 5.83
CA VAL A 70 -11.39 8.57 6.94
C VAL A 70 -11.32 7.25 7.69
N GLU A 71 -11.32 6.12 6.98
CA GLU A 71 -11.25 4.80 7.60
C GLU A 71 -9.94 4.60 8.40
N ILE A 72 -8.80 5.01 7.84
CA ILE A 72 -7.50 4.94 8.52
C ILE A 72 -7.48 5.85 9.76
N PHE A 73 -8.09 7.04 9.69
CA PHE A 73 -8.19 7.95 10.83
C PHE A 73 -9.05 7.34 11.94
N ASP A 74 -10.23 6.81 11.60
CA ASP A 74 -11.13 6.17 12.56
C ASP A 74 -10.48 4.95 13.23
N GLN A 75 -9.75 4.12 12.48
CA GLN A 75 -9.02 2.98 13.04
C GLN A 75 -7.96 3.43 14.06
N LYS A 76 -7.26 4.53 13.81
CA LYS A 76 -6.25 5.05 14.75
C LYS A 76 -6.85 5.60 16.03
N ILE A 77 -7.99 6.31 15.95
CA ILE A 77 -8.66 6.87 17.14
C ILE A 77 -9.23 5.77 18.04
N ASN A 78 -9.70 4.65 17.48
CA ASN A 78 -10.30 3.56 18.25
C ASN A 78 -9.29 2.57 18.86
N THR A 79 -7.97 2.81 18.69
CA THR A 79 -6.91 1.92 19.20
C THR A 79 -6.17 2.52 20.42
N ASP A 80 -6.59 3.70 20.92
CA ASP A 80 -6.05 4.36 22.12
C ASP A 80 -6.93 4.17 23.38
#